data_AF-A0A6I6IYF2-F1
#
_entry.id   AF-A0A6I6IYF2-F1
#
_cell.length_a   1.000
_cell.length_b   1.000
_cell.length_c   1.000
_cell.angle_alpha   90.00
_cell.angle_beta   90.00
_cell.angle_gamma   90.00
#
_symmetry.space_group_name_H-M   'P 1'
#
loop_
_entity.id
_entity.type
_entity.pdbx_description
1 polymer ?
#
loop_
_entity_poly.entity_id
_entity_poly.type
_entity_poly.pdbx_seq_one_letter_code
_entity_poly.pdbx_strand_id
1 'polypeptide(L)'
;MAGTWQVRASSPGYGDIQTLDFDTKGGGQHSVAFLQAGCDASGGCEAVTDGWLAEPLAQNRWRLTSETDESDMELWVIWIDDGYRTAAIGSPDSDLAFILDRKPKGGADRITAAREVLAFNGYNMAAFVTR
;
A
#
# COMPACT_ATOMS: atom_id res chain seq x y z
N MET A 1 8.98 8.52 0.51
CA MET A 1 8.10 7.39 0.87
C MET A 1 8.72 6.42 1.88
N ALA A 2 10.03 6.44 2.15
CA ALA A 2 10.67 5.46 3.04
C ALA A 2 10.02 5.30 4.43
N GLY A 3 10.19 4.11 5.01
CA GLY A 3 9.69 3.69 6.31
C GLY A 3 8.22 3.24 6.30
N THR A 4 7.68 3.03 7.49
CA THR A 4 6.39 2.39 7.67
C THR A 4 5.22 3.35 7.46
N TRP A 5 4.15 2.84 6.84
CA TRP A 5 2.88 3.50 6.62
C TRP A 5 1.72 2.63 7.07
N GLN A 6 0.73 3.26 7.68
CA GLN A 6 -0.51 2.63 8.12
C GLN A 6 -1.49 2.57 6.95
N VAL A 7 -2.06 1.39 6.68
CA VAL A 7 -3.13 1.23 5.71
C VAL A 7 -4.43 1.78 6.32
N ARG A 8 -5.01 2.76 5.65
CA ARG A 8 -6.26 3.44 6.04
C ARG A 8 -7.45 3.00 5.20
N ALA A 9 -7.19 2.59 3.96
CA ALA A 9 -8.15 1.87 3.12
C ALA A 9 -7.41 1.04 2.07
N SER A 10 -8.04 -0.01 1.56
CA SER A 10 -7.50 -0.85 0.49
C SER A 10 -8.57 -1.38 -0.46
N SER A 11 -8.15 -1.79 -1.65
CA SER A 11 -8.97 -2.59 -2.56
C SER A 11 -9.47 -3.88 -1.89
N PRO A 12 -10.59 -4.46 -2.37
CA PRO A 12 -11.00 -5.82 -2.00
C PRO A 12 -9.84 -6.81 -2.12
N GLY A 13 -9.77 -7.79 -1.23
CA GLY A 13 -8.70 -8.79 -1.20
C GLY A 13 -7.47 -8.40 -0.39
N TYR A 14 -7.25 -7.10 -0.11
CA TYR A 14 -6.14 -6.60 0.70
C TYR A 14 -6.61 -6.02 2.04
N GLY A 15 -7.77 -6.47 2.53
CA GLY A 15 -8.41 -5.94 3.73
C GLY A 15 -7.71 -6.32 5.03
N ASP A 16 -6.80 -7.28 5.01
CA ASP A 16 -5.99 -7.80 6.12
C ASP A 16 -4.59 -7.18 6.21
N ILE A 17 -4.13 -6.51 5.16
CA ILE A 17 -2.88 -5.74 5.14
C ILE A 17 -3.00 -4.51 6.04
N GLN A 18 -2.19 -4.45 7.09
CA GLN A 18 -2.21 -3.40 8.12
C GLN A 18 -1.23 -2.26 7.82
N THR A 19 -0.03 -2.60 7.36
CA THR A 19 1.03 -1.63 7.07
C THR A 19 1.81 -2.03 5.83
N LEU A 20 2.34 -1.01 5.14
CA LEU A 20 3.40 -1.18 4.15
C LEU A 20 4.66 -0.50 4.70
N ASP A 21 5.79 -1.21 4.69
CA ASP A 21 7.09 -0.66 5.02
C ASP A 21 7.95 -0.55 3.77
N PHE A 22 8.28 0.68 3.38
CA PHE A 22 9.09 0.94 2.19
C PHE A 22 10.55 1.09 2.60
N ASP A 23 11.36 0.08 2.33
CA ASP A 23 12.80 0.17 2.54
C ASP A 23 13.47 0.70 1.27
N THR A 24 14.05 1.89 1.38
CA THR A 24 14.90 2.47 0.35
C THR A 24 16.34 2.39 0.83
N LYS A 25 16.91 1.18 0.82
CA LYS A 25 18.32 1.01 1.19
C LYS A 25 19.18 1.87 0.27
N GLY A 26 19.99 2.75 0.85
CA GLY A 26 20.91 3.65 0.14
C GLY A 26 22.04 2.95 -0.64
N GLY A 27 21.91 1.65 -0.94
CA GLY A 27 22.89 0.79 -1.60
C GLY A 27 22.37 0.00 -2.81
N GLY A 28 21.12 0.24 -3.28
CA GLY A 28 20.70 -0.17 -4.64
C GLY A 28 19.53 -1.15 -4.74
N GLN A 29 19.04 -1.72 -3.65
CA GLN A 29 17.86 -2.60 -3.68
C GLN A 29 16.75 -2.01 -2.81
N HIS A 30 15.64 -1.65 -3.44
CA HIS A 30 14.43 -1.19 -2.77
C HIS A 30 13.55 -2.40 -2.46
N SER A 31 12.79 -2.34 -1.38
CA SER A 31 11.78 -3.35 -1.08
C SER A 31 10.54 -2.74 -0.43
N VAL A 32 9.44 -3.47 -0.49
CA VAL A 32 8.20 -3.16 0.20
C VAL A 32 7.78 -4.39 1.00
N ALA A 33 7.57 -4.22 2.29
CA ALA A 33 7.06 -5.28 3.15
C ALA A 33 5.59 -5.03 3.50
N PHE A 34 4.74 -6.01 3.25
CA PHE A 34 3.31 -5.98 3.54
C PHE A 34 3.09 -6.73 4.85
N LEU A 35 2.62 -6.04 5.88
CA LEU A 35 2.26 -6.69 7.14
C LEU A 35 0.79 -7.10 7.08
N GLN A 36 0.53 -8.39 6.95
CA GLN A 36 -0.79 -8.98 6.97
C GLN A 36 -1.12 -9.44 8.38
N ALA A 37 -2.30 -9.07 8.91
CA ALA A 37 -2.81 -9.69 10.13
C ALA A 37 -3.75 -10.84 9.74
N GLY A 38 -3.35 -12.07 10.06
CA GLY A 38 -4.18 -13.25 9.91
C GLY A 38 -4.61 -13.78 11.27
N CYS A 39 -5.84 -14.30 11.36
CA CYS A 39 -6.27 -15.09 12.50
C CYS A 39 -6.67 -16.47 12.01
N ASP A 40 -6.20 -17.52 12.67
CA ASP A 40 -6.61 -18.88 12.37
C ASP A 40 -8.01 -19.20 12.95
N ALA A 41 -8.52 -20.38 12.62
CA ALA A 41 -9.83 -20.83 13.10
C ALA A 41 -9.90 -21.04 14.63
N SER A 42 -8.76 -21.11 15.32
CA SER A 42 -8.68 -21.24 16.77
C SER A 42 -8.68 -19.89 17.49
N GLY A 43 -8.63 -18.78 16.73
CA GLY A 43 -8.57 -17.41 17.26
C GLY A 43 -7.14 -16.95 17.56
N GLY A 44 -6.12 -17.71 17.15
CA GLY A 44 -4.73 -17.28 17.18
C GLY A 44 -4.48 -16.26 16.08
N CYS A 45 -4.14 -15.02 16.44
CA CYS A 45 -3.83 -13.98 15.47
C CYS A 45 -2.32 -13.74 15.42
N GLU A 46 -1.73 -13.96 14.26
CA GLU A 46 -0.32 -13.70 13.99
C GLU A 46 -0.18 -12.72 12.82
N ALA A 47 0.84 -11.87 12.92
CA ALA A 47 1.19 -10.97 11.83
C ALA A 47 2.24 -11.66 10.96
N VAL A 48 1.95 -11.78 9.67
CA VAL A 48 2.88 -12.31 8.66
C VAL A 48 3.36 -11.14 7.83
N THR A 49 4.67 -11.09 7.60
CA THR A 49 5.27 -10.12 6.72
C THR A 49 5.57 -10.78 5.38
N ASP A 50 5.04 -10.20 4.31
CA ASP A 50 5.32 -10.61 2.94
C ASP A 50 6.23 -9.57 2.26
N GLY A 51 7.35 -10.03 1.71
CA GLY A 51 8.44 -9.19 1.21
C GLY A 51 8.44 -9.11 -0.32
N TRP A 52 8.58 -7.89 -0.84
CA TRP A 52 8.60 -7.62 -2.28
C TRP A 52 9.84 -6.80 -2.65
N LEU A 53 10.64 -7.31 -3.59
CA LEU A 53 11.70 -6.53 -4.22
C LEU A 53 11.08 -5.47 -5.13
N ALA A 54 11.57 -4.24 -5.05
CA ALA A 54 11.05 -3.11 -5.81
C ALA A 54 12.08 -2.58 -6.81
N GLU A 55 11.72 -2.59 -8.10
CA GLU A 55 12.52 -2.06 -9.19
C GLU A 55 11.84 -0.83 -9.80
N PRO A 56 12.56 0.29 -10.01
CA PRO A 56 11.96 1.48 -10.61
C PRO A 56 11.69 1.25 -12.10
N LEU A 57 10.43 1.41 -12.52
CA LEU A 57 10.03 1.42 -13.93
C LEU A 57 10.10 2.84 -14.51
N ALA A 58 9.62 3.81 -13.72
CA ALA A 58 9.67 5.23 -14.03
C ALA A 58 9.53 6.04 -12.74
N GLN A 59 9.51 7.37 -12.84
CA GLN A 59 9.17 8.20 -11.70
C GLN A 59 7.80 7.78 -11.15
N ASN A 60 7.77 7.44 -9.86
CA ASN A 60 6.58 7.00 -9.13
C ASN A 60 5.95 5.68 -9.64
N ARG A 61 6.65 4.88 -10.46
CA ARG A 61 6.17 3.57 -10.95
C ARG A 61 7.20 2.51 -10.65
N TRP A 62 6.76 1.42 -10.03
CA TRP A 62 7.62 0.36 -9.54
C TRP A 62 7.08 -0.99 -9.97
N ARG A 63 7.97 -1.90 -10.33
CA ARG A 63 7.69 -3.32 -10.40
C ARG A 63 8.01 -3.92 -9.04
N LEU A 64 7.08 -4.69 -8.50
CA LEU A 64 7.27 -5.49 -7.30
C LEU A 64 7.36 -6.96 -7.69
N THR A 65 8.39 -7.64 -7.22
CA THR A 65 8.56 -9.09 -7.38
C THR A 65 8.58 -9.72 -6.00
N SER A 66 7.76 -10.75 -5.79
CA SER A 66 7.71 -11.48 -4.53
C SER A 66 9.07 -12.07 -4.17
N GLU A 67 9.43 -12.01 -2.89
CA GLU A 67 10.63 -12.68 -2.37
C GLU A 67 10.40 -14.17 -2.09
N THR A 68 9.14 -14.63 -2.09
CA THR A 68 8.77 -15.98 -1.63
C THR A 68 8.20 -16.87 -2.72
N ASP A 69 7.71 -16.30 -3.82
CA ASP A 69 7.17 -17.02 -4.98
C ASP A 69 7.48 -16.30 -6.31
N GLU A 70 6.84 -16.72 -7.40
CA GLU A 70 7.06 -16.18 -8.75
C GLU A 70 6.08 -15.03 -9.10
N SER A 71 5.32 -14.52 -8.13
CA SER A 71 4.34 -13.46 -8.36
C SER A 71 5.02 -12.10 -8.57
N ASP A 72 4.46 -11.29 -9.48
CA ASP A 72 4.85 -9.90 -9.68
C ASP A 72 3.63 -8.97 -9.80
N MET A 73 3.84 -7.69 -9.53
CA MET A 73 2.82 -6.65 -9.70
C MET A 73 3.46 -5.29 -9.98
N GLU A 74 2.66 -4.31 -10.38
CA GLU A 74 3.08 -2.92 -10.45
C GLU A 74 2.46 -2.10 -9.32
N LEU A 75 3.29 -1.24 -8.71
CA LEU A 75 2.86 -0.30 -7.69
C LEU A 75 3.21 1.13 -8.11
N TRP A 76 2.18 1.95 -8.29
CA TRP A 76 2.31 3.34 -8.69
C TRP A 76 1.94 4.26 -7.53
N VAL A 77 2.72 5.32 -7.33
CA VAL A 77 2.34 6.42 -6.45
C VAL A 77 1.47 7.38 -7.25
N ILE A 78 0.17 7.34 -6.99
CA ILE A 78 -0.83 8.16 -7.69
C ILE A 78 -0.83 9.57 -7.13
N TRP A 79 -0.74 9.70 -5.80
CA TRP A 79 -0.69 10.98 -5.10
C TRP A 79 -0.05 10.86 -3.72
N ILE A 80 0.55 11.96 -3.27
CA ILE A 80 1.07 12.11 -1.91
C ILE A 80 0.89 13.57 -1.48
N ASP A 81 0.55 13.81 -0.21
CA ASP A 81 0.50 15.17 0.32
C ASP A 81 1.90 15.77 0.47
N ASP A 82 1.98 17.09 0.44
CA ASP A 82 3.24 17.86 0.54
C ASP A 82 4.09 17.49 1.78
N GLY A 83 3.42 17.09 2.87
CA GLY A 83 4.08 16.67 4.10
C GLY A 83 4.57 15.22 4.14
N TYR A 84 4.35 14.42 3.09
CA TYR A 84 4.63 12.97 3.08
C TYR A 84 3.99 12.24 4.28
N ARG A 85 2.76 12.62 4.61
CA ARG A 85 1.93 12.11 5.70
C ARG A 85 0.83 11.19 5.22
N THR A 86 0.28 11.41 4.04
CA THR A 86 -0.80 10.62 3.44
C THR A 86 -0.51 10.39 1.96
N ALA A 87 -0.72 9.16 1.48
CA ALA A 87 -0.50 8.79 0.08
C ALA A 87 -1.62 7.91 -0.46
N ALA A 88 -1.82 7.97 -1.77
CA ALA A 88 -2.61 7.03 -2.54
C ALA A 88 -1.69 6.29 -3.51
N ILE A 89 -1.71 4.96 -3.44
CA ILE A 89 -0.94 4.09 -4.31
C ILE A 89 -1.87 3.05 -4.94
N GLY A 90 -1.50 2.51 -6.09
CA GLY A 90 -2.25 1.44 -6.73
C GLY A 90 -1.59 0.88 -7.97
N SER A 91 -2.20 -0.16 -8.53
CA SER A 91 -1.79 -0.81 -9.77
C SER A 91 -2.35 -0.08 -11.01
N PRO A 92 -1.71 -0.21 -12.18
CA PRO A 92 -2.18 0.41 -13.42
C PRO A 92 -3.58 -0.04 -13.90
N ASP A 93 -3.94 -1.28 -13.62
CA ASP A 93 -5.21 -1.94 -13.96
C ASP A 93 -6.31 -1.71 -12.91
N SER A 94 -6.00 -0.97 -11.84
CA SER A 94 -6.94 -0.52 -10.81
C SER A 94 -7.55 -1.63 -9.94
N ASP A 95 -6.95 -2.81 -9.90
CA ASP A 95 -7.38 -3.94 -9.06
C ASP A 95 -6.82 -3.86 -7.63
N LEU A 96 -5.62 -3.31 -7.45
CA LEU A 96 -4.95 -3.08 -6.18
C LEU A 96 -4.78 -1.59 -5.93
N ALA A 97 -5.14 -1.16 -4.73
CA ALA A 97 -4.87 0.18 -4.25
C ALA A 97 -4.87 0.26 -2.74
N PHE A 98 -4.12 1.23 -2.22
CA PHE A 98 -4.06 1.56 -0.80
C PHE A 98 -4.12 3.07 -0.59
N ILE A 99 -4.85 3.47 0.44
CA ILE A 99 -4.68 4.77 1.08
C ILE A 99 -3.82 4.56 2.31
N LEU A 100 -2.70 5.27 2.36
CA LEU A 100 -1.68 5.16 3.39
C LEU A 100 -1.60 6.45 4.21
N ASP A 101 -1.35 6.34 5.51
CA ASP A 101 -1.01 7.49 6.35
C ASP A 101 0.11 7.14 7.35
N ARG A 102 0.93 8.12 7.73
CA ARG A 102 1.96 7.94 8.76
C ARG A 102 1.36 7.63 10.14
N LYS A 103 0.10 7.97 10.36
CA LYS A 103 -0.63 7.72 11.61
C LYS A 103 -1.83 6.81 11.36
N PRO A 104 -2.18 5.95 12.34
CA PRO A 104 -3.32 5.05 12.20
C PRO A 104 -4.67 5.80 12.26
N LYS A 105 -4.68 7.05 12.74
CA LYS A 105 -5.90 7.86 12.93
C LYS A 105 -5.64 9.33 12.61
N GLY A 106 -6.72 10.06 12.36
CA GLY A 106 -6.70 11.48 11.97
C GLY A 106 -6.50 11.67 10.47
N GLY A 107 -6.25 12.93 10.08
CA GLY A 107 -5.99 13.30 8.67
C GLY A 107 -7.19 13.14 7.74
N ALA A 108 -8.43 13.25 8.26
CA ALA A 108 -9.65 12.95 7.51
C ALA A 108 -9.77 13.76 6.20
N ASP A 109 -9.31 15.01 6.20
CA ASP A 109 -9.20 15.86 5.02
C ASP A 109 -8.30 15.24 3.94
N ARG A 110 -7.10 14.80 4.32
CA ARG A 110 -6.14 14.17 3.38
C ARG A 110 -6.58 12.79 2.93
N ILE A 111 -7.21 12.02 3.81
CA ILE A 111 -7.81 10.72 3.46
C ILE A 111 -8.92 10.94 2.44
N THR A 112 -9.76 11.96 2.61
CA THR A 112 -10.80 12.31 1.64
C THR A 112 -10.18 12.69 0.29
N ALA A 113 -9.15 13.53 0.28
CA ALA A 113 -8.44 13.90 -0.94
C ALA A 113 -7.82 12.67 -1.65
N ALA A 114 -7.20 11.75 -0.90
CA ALA A 114 -6.66 10.51 -1.46
C ALA A 114 -7.74 9.64 -2.13
N ARG A 115 -8.93 9.55 -1.51
CA ARG A 115 -10.09 8.84 -2.09
C ARG A 115 -10.56 9.50 -3.38
N GLU A 116 -10.67 10.83 -3.39
CA GLU A 116 -11.10 11.59 -4.58
C GLU A 116 -10.14 11.41 -5.75
N VAL A 117 -8.83 11.44 -5.48
CA VAL A 117 -7.81 11.21 -6.50
C VAL A 117 -7.87 9.78 -7.06
N LEU A 118 -8.00 8.76 -6.21
CA LEU A 118 -8.16 7.38 -6.69
C LEU A 118 -9.45 7.22 -7.52
N ALA A 119 -10.57 7.77 -7.06
CA ALA A 119 -11.82 7.75 -7.83
C ALA A 119 -11.66 8.42 -9.20
N PHE A 120 -10.99 9.57 -9.26
CA PHE A 120 -10.70 10.28 -10.51
C PHE A 120 -9.83 9.44 -11.47
N ASN A 121 -8.94 8.60 -10.94
CA ASN A 121 -8.07 7.71 -11.73
C ASN A 121 -8.70 6.35 -12.06
N GLY A 122 -9.99 6.13 -11.75
CA GLY A 122 -10.74 4.94 -12.18
C GLY A 122 -10.80 3.78 -11.18
N TYR A 123 -10.24 3.94 -9.98
CA TYR A 123 -10.36 2.93 -8.92
C TYR A 123 -11.78 2.90 -8.33
N ASN A 124 -12.32 1.70 -8.09
CA ASN A 124 -13.66 1.54 -7.53
C ASN A 124 -13.69 1.77 -6.00
N MET A 125 -13.77 3.03 -5.60
CA MET A 125 -13.78 3.43 -4.18
C MET A 125 -14.99 2.94 -3.39
N ALA A 126 -16.06 2.49 -4.04
CA ALA A 126 -17.23 1.92 -3.35
C ALA A 126 -16.96 0.51 -2.81
N ALA A 127 -15.96 -0.20 -3.37
CA ALA A 127 -15.58 -1.54 -2.94
C ALA A 127 -14.46 -1.55 -1.89
N PHE A 128 -13.87 -0.40 -1.56
CA PHE A 128 -12.73 -0.34 -0.65
C PHE A 128 -13.11 -0.72 0.78
N VAL A 129 -12.22 -1.46 1.42
CA VAL A 129 -12.27 -1.75 2.86
C VAL A 129 -11.57 -0.62 3.61
N THR A 130 -12.22 -0.04 4.61
CA THR A 130 -11.68 1.07 5.43
C THR A 130 -11.33 0.62 6.84
N ARG A 131 -10.29 1.23 7.44
CA ARG A 131 -9.87 1.02 8.83
C ARG A 131 -10.04 2.27 9.70
#